data_AF-A0A352XRS3-F1
#
_entry.id   AF-A0A352XRS3-F1
#
_cell.length_a   1.000
_cell.length_b   1.000
_cell.length_c   1.000
_cell.angle_alpha   90.00
_cell.angle_beta   90.00
_cell.angle_gamma   90.00
#
_symmetry.space_group_name_H-M   'P 1'
#
loop_
_entity.id
_entity.type
_entity.pdbx_description
1 polymer ?
#
loop_
_entity_poly.entity_id
_entity_poly.type
_entity_poly.pdbx_seq_one_letter_code
_entity_poly.pdbx_strand_id
1 'polypeptide(L)'
;MARTPLLRALQRLASEHAEASVRGIPVEEVRRLSRAEISRRDFLKGAGAIAAGVTLSGTLAGRELIARASSPPRIAVIGGGISGLNAALTLQDAGYSTTIYEASSRVGGRMHSDASSWANGQTSEWCGELIDTRHKTILQLAQRYGLQTVDLLQAQPMSSQDTNFFFNKYYLQKTADSDFQQVHNVLQGQLQAAPFPTLYNSFTSTGSQLDHLSLYDWIEQYVTGGHSSNMGQLLDVAYNIEYGRETNVQSSLNLVYLLGFQPQPGNFRIFGASDERYHIVGGNQQLPTAIAASLPAGSVKLNWRMTAIVSNNDGSYTLTFSTPGGTQTATFDRVILNIPFSVLRTLNYKKAGFDSLKQTAITQLGYGTNSKLQLQFKTRFWNGTGAWPGISDGNIYTDIGFQNTWEVTRGQTGTTGIIVDYTGGNAGASYQPNGPYSPGSDPLVQQYAQNFLKQLEEVWPGATAQYNGTATLSYPTGDPNLLGSYACWLVGQYTLFSGYEKVRQGKIHFGGEHCSINFQGFMEGGAEEGARAANEILSDYKNGIFP
;
A
#
# COMPACT_ATOMS: atom_id res chain seq x y z
N MET A 1 -6.03 16.06 -15.55
CA MET A 1 -5.84 17.35 -16.26
C MET A 1 -6.36 18.49 -15.37
N ALA A 2 -5.57 19.54 -15.16
CA ALA A 2 -5.88 20.63 -14.21
C ALA A 2 -6.96 21.60 -14.72
N ARG A 3 -7.81 22.09 -13.80
CA ARG A 3 -9.13 22.67 -14.09
C ARG A 3 -9.18 24.19 -14.38
N THR A 4 -8.07 24.95 -14.35
CA THR A 4 -8.07 26.39 -14.69
C THR A 4 -6.84 26.85 -15.49
N PRO A 5 -6.93 27.91 -16.32
CA PRO A 5 -5.78 28.50 -17.01
C PRO A 5 -4.66 28.99 -16.07
N LEU A 6 -5.02 29.59 -14.94
CA LEU A 6 -4.07 30.08 -13.93
C LEU A 6 -3.32 28.93 -13.26
N LEU A 7 -4.03 27.86 -12.89
CA LEU A 7 -3.39 26.67 -12.30
C LEU A 7 -2.48 25.96 -13.31
N ARG A 8 -2.85 25.94 -14.59
CA ARG A 8 -1.98 25.45 -15.67
C ARG A 8 -0.72 26.30 -15.83
N ALA A 9 -0.83 27.62 -15.70
CA ALA A 9 0.33 28.51 -15.74
C ALA A 9 1.26 28.28 -14.54
N LEU A 10 0.72 28.11 -13.34
CA LEU A 10 1.50 27.84 -12.12
C LEU A 10 2.18 26.46 -12.17
N GLN A 11 1.47 25.42 -12.59
CA GLN A 11 2.03 24.08 -12.76
C GLN A 11 3.14 24.05 -13.81
N ARG A 12 2.95 24.80 -14.91
CA ARG A 12 3.98 24.95 -15.94
C ARG A 12 5.20 25.67 -15.40
N LEU A 13 5.03 26.77 -14.67
CA LEU A 13 6.14 27.51 -14.05
C LEU A 13 6.92 26.66 -13.05
N ALA A 14 6.21 25.89 -12.21
CA ALA A 14 6.82 24.96 -11.26
C ALA A 14 7.60 23.85 -11.97
N SER A 15 7.03 23.28 -13.04
CA SER A 15 7.69 22.27 -13.88
C SER A 15 8.94 22.82 -14.56
N GLU A 16 8.89 24.02 -15.12
CA GLU A 16 10.02 24.67 -15.81
C GLU A 16 11.17 24.95 -14.83
N HIS A 17 10.86 25.34 -13.58
CA HIS A 17 11.88 25.57 -12.54
C HIS A 17 12.46 24.26 -12.00
N ALA A 18 11.62 23.25 -11.78
CA ALA A 18 12.08 21.93 -11.37
C ALA A 18 13.01 21.32 -12.42
N GLU A 19 12.64 21.41 -13.69
CA GLU A 19 13.44 20.91 -14.80
C GLU A 19 14.76 21.69 -14.99
N ALA A 20 14.73 23.02 -14.81
CA ALA A 20 15.94 23.84 -14.82
C ALA A 20 16.92 23.45 -13.71
N SER A 21 16.39 23.20 -12.51
CA SER A 21 17.16 22.75 -11.35
C SER A 21 17.77 21.36 -11.57
N VAL A 22 17.00 20.42 -12.13
CA VAL A 22 17.48 19.05 -12.45
C VAL A 22 18.55 19.07 -13.54
N ARG A 23 18.41 19.92 -14.55
CA ARG A 23 19.32 19.97 -15.71
C ARG A 23 20.51 20.92 -15.52
N GLY A 24 20.56 21.69 -14.43
CA GLY A 24 21.63 22.66 -14.17
C GLY A 24 21.71 23.78 -15.22
N ILE A 25 20.59 24.14 -15.85
CA ILE A 25 20.52 25.17 -16.91
C ILE A 25 19.51 26.26 -16.52
N PRO A 26 19.65 27.50 -17.03
CA PRO A 26 18.67 28.56 -16.76
C PRO A 26 17.25 28.18 -17.21
N VAL A 27 16.23 28.64 -16.48
CA VAL A 27 14.81 28.42 -16.83
C VAL A 27 14.48 28.89 -18.26
N GLU A 28 15.18 29.93 -18.72
CA GLU A 28 15.01 30.49 -20.06
C GLU A 28 15.51 29.53 -21.15
N GLU A 29 16.52 28.72 -20.81
CA GLU A 29 17.03 27.67 -21.67
C GLU A 29 16.09 26.45 -21.70
N VAL A 30 15.51 26.07 -20.56
CA VAL A 30 14.43 25.06 -20.49
C VAL A 30 13.23 25.47 -21.35
N ARG A 31 12.81 26.75 -21.26
CA ARG A 31 11.74 27.30 -22.09
C ARG A 31 12.09 27.29 -23.57
N ARG A 32 13.33 27.57 -23.93
CA ARG A 32 13.82 27.52 -25.32
C ARG A 32 13.79 26.09 -25.87
N LEU A 33 14.26 25.12 -25.09
CA LEU A 33 14.23 23.69 -25.44
C LEU A 33 12.80 23.15 -25.54
N SER A 34 11.93 23.52 -24.60
CA SER A 34 10.51 23.16 -24.62
C SER A 34 9.78 23.75 -25.83
N ARG A 35 10.07 25.00 -26.22
CA ARG A 35 9.53 25.61 -27.44
C ARG A 35 10.06 24.94 -28.72
N ALA A 36 11.30 24.47 -28.73
CA ALA A 36 11.88 23.72 -29.84
C ALA A 36 11.32 22.29 -29.96
N GLU A 37 10.96 21.66 -28.83
CA GLU A 37 10.23 20.39 -28.82
C GLU A 37 8.78 20.57 -29.29
N ILE A 38 8.10 21.64 -28.88
CA ILE A 38 6.75 21.98 -29.36
C ILE A 38 6.78 22.28 -30.86
N SER A 39 7.76 23.03 -31.38
CA SER A 39 7.86 23.29 -32.82
C SER A 39 8.16 22.02 -33.65
N ARG A 40 8.94 21.07 -33.12
CA ARG A 40 9.11 19.73 -33.72
C ARG A 40 7.81 18.91 -33.68
N ARG A 41 7.05 19.02 -32.60
CA ARG A 41 5.75 18.35 -32.44
C ARG A 41 4.66 18.97 -33.33
N ASP A 42 4.74 20.27 -33.59
CA ASP A 42 3.87 21.00 -34.52
C ASP A 42 4.30 20.80 -35.98
N PHE A 43 5.60 20.60 -36.26
CA PHE A 43 6.10 20.13 -37.56
C PHE A 43 5.60 18.71 -37.90
N LEU A 44 5.54 17.82 -36.89
CA LEU A 44 4.95 16.48 -37.03
C LEU A 44 3.41 16.50 -37.16
N LYS A 45 2.74 17.51 -36.59
CA LYS A 45 1.30 17.74 -36.83
C LYS A 45 1.03 18.41 -38.18
N GLY A 46 1.98 19.19 -38.70
CA GLY A 46 1.91 19.83 -40.02
C GLY A 46 2.19 18.91 -41.20
N ALA A 47 2.78 17.73 -40.97
CA ALA A 47 2.99 16.70 -42.00
C ALA A 47 1.74 15.81 -42.24
N GLY A 48 0.62 16.08 -41.57
CA GLY A 48 -0.63 15.33 -41.65
C GLY A 48 -1.67 15.83 -42.67
N ALA A 49 -1.28 16.65 -43.65
CA ALA A 49 -2.24 17.28 -44.59
C ALA A 49 -1.86 17.21 -46.08
N ILE A 50 -1.14 16.18 -46.53
CA ILE A 50 -1.11 15.81 -47.95
C ILE A 50 -1.28 14.30 -48.10
N ALA A 51 -2.54 13.87 -48.25
CA ALA A 51 -2.90 12.61 -48.90
C ALA A 51 -4.35 12.68 -49.42
N ALA A 52 -4.62 13.62 -50.33
CA ALA A 52 -5.61 13.39 -51.36
C ALA A 52 -4.88 12.73 -52.53
N GLY A 53 -4.98 11.40 -52.62
CA GLY A 53 -4.46 10.60 -53.72
C GLY A 53 -3.08 9.99 -53.45
N VAL A 54 -3.06 8.71 -53.06
CA VAL A 54 -2.22 7.61 -53.59
C VAL A 54 -2.57 6.33 -52.80
N THR A 55 -3.39 5.49 -53.42
CA THR A 55 -3.46 4.02 -53.36
C THR A 55 -3.07 3.26 -52.07
N LEU A 56 -4.09 2.73 -51.37
CA LEU A 56 -4.31 1.31 -51.00
C LEU A 56 -3.17 0.33 -50.59
N SER A 57 -1.99 0.78 -50.13
CA SER A 57 -0.90 -0.15 -49.72
C SER A 57 -0.51 -0.12 -48.24
N GLY A 58 -1.19 0.66 -47.40
CA GLY A 58 -0.79 0.88 -45.99
C GLY A 58 -1.33 -0.11 -44.94
N THR A 59 -2.29 -0.96 -45.27
CA THR A 59 -2.95 -1.84 -44.29
C THR A 59 -2.28 -3.20 -44.11
N LEU A 60 -1.15 -3.45 -44.78
CA LEU A 60 -0.41 -4.72 -44.69
C LEU A 60 0.79 -4.65 -43.72
N ALA A 61 1.47 -3.52 -43.58
CA ALA A 61 2.67 -3.43 -42.73
C ALA A 61 2.38 -3.58 -41.21
N GLY A 62 1.20 -3.13 -40.74
CA GLY A 62 0.77 -3.34 -39.35
C GLY A 62 0.27 -4.75 -39.05
N ARG A 63 -0.12 -5.51 -40.09
CA ARG A 63 -0.51 -6.92 -39.98
C ARG A 63 0.67 -7.88 -40.19
N GLU A 64 1.70 -7.49 -40.95
CA GLU A 64 2.91 -8.29 -41.16
C GLU A 64 3.88 -8.25 -39.96
N LEU A 65 3.87 -7.20 -39.14
CA LEU A 65 4.65 -7.18 -37.88
C LEU A 65 4.07 -8.12 -36.80
N ILE A 66 2.80 -8.50 -36.92
CA ILE A 66 2.15 -9.53 -36.08
C ILE A 66 2.54 -10.95 -36.55
N ALA A 67 3.03 -11.09 -37.78
CA ALA A 67 3.34 -12.38 -38.40
C ALA A 67 4.74 -12.95 -38.06
N ARG A 68 5.49 -12.34 -37.13
CA ARG A 68 6.83 -12.83 -36.71
C ARG A 68 6.89 -13.49 -35.32
N ALA A 69 5.76 -13.65 -34.63
CA ALA A 69 5.66 -14.55 -33.49
C ALA A 69 4.81 -15.77 -33.90
N SER A 70 5.43 -16.95 -34.01
CA SER A 70 4.72 -18.19 -34.39
C SER A 70 3.75 -18.69 -33.30
N SER A 71 3.68 -18.02 -32.15
CA SER A 71 2.72 -18.25 -31.06
C SER A 71 2.56 -16.99 -30.18
N PRO A 72 1.39 -16.76 -29.58
CA PRO A 72 1.19 -15.64 -28.64
C PRO A 72 2.15 -15.73 -27.45
N PRO A 73 2.61 -14.59 -26.89
CA PRO A 73 3.56 -14.58 -25.78
C PRO A 73 2.99 -15.27 -24.54
N ARG A 74 3.81 -16.09 -23.87
CA ARG A 74 3.46 -16.75 -22.61
C ARG A 74 3.86 -15.84 -21.45
N ILE A 75 2.87 -15.21 -20.82
CA ILE A 75 3.09 -14.27 -19.71
C ILE A 75 2.56 -14.90 -18.41
N ALA A 76 3.46 -15.15 -17.46
CA ALA A 76 3.09 -15.56 -16.11
C ALA A 76 2.96 -14.35 -15.18
N VAL A 77 1.89 -14.32 -14.39
CA VAL A 77 1.70 -13.39 -13.28
C VAL A 77 1.67 -14.20 -11.99
N ILE A 78 2.55 -13.90 -11.05
CA ILE A 78 2.69 -14.66 -9.80
C ILE A 78 2.10 -13.86 -8.65
N GLY A 79 0.98 -14.34 -8.10
CA GLY A 79 0.18 -13.70 -7.07
C GLY A 79 -1.14 -13.14 -7.59
N GLY A 80 -2.26 -13.62 -7.06
CA GLY A 80 -3.63 -13.18 -7.33
C GLY A 80 -4.12 -12.06 -6.43
N GLY A 81 -3.22 -11.25 -5.87
CA GLY A 81 -3.56 -10.00 -5.19
C GLY A 81 -3.88 -8.87 -6.18
N ILE A 82 -4.29 -7.71 -5.67
CA ILE A 82 -4.68 -6.56 -6.51
C ILE A 82 -3.61 -6.16 -7.53
N SER A 83 -2.33 -6.32 -7.19
CA SER A 83 -1.22 -6.02 -8.11
C SER A 83 -1.18 -6.97 -9.31
N GLY A 84 -1.20 -8.29 -9.08
CA GLY A 84 -1.20 -9.25 -10.18
C GLY A 84 -2.48 -9.20 -11.01
N LEU A 85 -3.62 -9.01 -10.36
CA LEU A 85 -4.91 -8.84 -11.04
C LEU A 85 -4.95 -7.60 -11.92
N ASN A 86 -4.46 -6.45 -11.44
CA ASN A 86 -4.42 -5.24 -12.25
C ASN A 86 -3.36 -5.32 -13.36
N ALA A 87 -2.25 -6.04 -13.15
CA ALA A 87 -1.28 -6.33 -14.20
C ALA A 87 -1.91 -7.15 -15.34
N ALA A 88 -2.61 -8.24 -14.98
CA ALA A 88 -3.32 -9.07 -15.95
C ALA A 88 -4.44 -8.31 -16.67
N LEU A 89 -5.21 -7.50 -15.95
CA LEU A 89 -6.25 -6.64 -16.52
C LEU A 89 -5.67 -5.64 -17.53
N THR A 90 -4.55 -4.99 -17.17
CA THR A 90 -3.85 -4.04 -18.05
C THR A 90 -3.38 -4.71 -19.35
N LEU A 91 -2.85 -5.94 -19.25
CA LEU A 91 -2.43 -6.71 -20.43
C LEU A 91 -3.63 -7.19 -21.27
N GLN A 92 -4.72 -7.61 -20.62
CA GLN A 92 -5.97 -8.00 -21.29
C GLN A 92 -6.57 -6.82 -22.06
N ASP A 93 -6.63 -5.63 -21.46
CA ASP A 93 -7.13 -4.41 -22.12
C ASP A 93 -6.30 -4.05 -23.36
N ALA A 94 -5.03 -4.48 -23.40
CA ALA A 94 -4.14 -4.34 -24.55
C ALA A 94 -4.16 -5.55 -25.52
N GLY A 95 -5.03 -6.54 -25.29
CA GLY A 95 -5.21 -7.72 -26.15
C GLY A 95 -4.25 -8.88 -25.89
N TYR A 96 -3.50 -8.87 -24.78
CA TYR A 96 -2.57 -9.94 -24.41
C TYR A 96 -3.17 -10.85 -23.34
N SER A 97 -3.03 -12.16 -23.53
CA SER A 97 -3.44 -13.15 -22.55
C SER A 97 -2.34 -13.38 -21.50
N THR A 98 -2.75 -13.63 -20.26
CA THR A 98 -1.86 -13.95 -19.14
C THR A 98 -2.39 -15.14 -18.37
N THR A 99 -1.52 -15.81 -17.60
CA THR A 99 -1.93 -16.79 -16.60
C THR A 99 -1.45 -16.33 -15.23
N ILE A 100 -2.41 -16.10 -14.32
CA ILE A 100 -2.19 -15.80 -12.91
C ILE A 100 -2.06 -17.12 -12.14
N TYR A 101 -0.99 -17.26 -11.38
CA TYR A 101 -0.77 -18.35 -10.44
C TYR A 101 -0.88 -17.82 -9.02
N GLU A 102 -1.88 -18.31 -8.29
CA GLU A 102 -2.20 -17.87 -6.93
C GLU A 102 -2.04 -19.05 -5.96
N ALA A 103 -1.27 -18.82 -4.89
CA ALA A 103 -0.91 -19.87 -3.94
C ALA A 103 -2.09 -20.31 -3.06
N SER A 104 -3.01 -19.40 -2.74
CA SER A 104 -4.18 -19.70 -1.92
C SER A 104 -5.38 -20.18 -2.75
N SER A 105 -6.44 -20.58 -2.06
CA SER A 105 -7.72 -20.98 -2.65
C SER A 105 -8.61 -19.80 -3.07
N ARG A 106 -8.12 -18.55 -2.96
CA ARG A 106 -8.86 -17.32 -3.30
C ARG A 106 -7.96 -16.27 -3.93
N VAL A 107 -8.56 -15.33 -4.66
CA VAL A 107 -7.88 -14.09 -5.05
C VAL A 107 -8.00 -13.03 -3.95
N GLY A 108 -7.24 -11.93 -4.10
CA GLY A 108 -7.31 -10.73 -3.26
C GLY A 108 -6.06 -10.48 -2.43
N GLY A 109 -5.31 -11.53 -2.07
CA GLY A 109 -4.11 -11.40 -1.24
C GLY A 109 -4.46 -10.72 0.10
N ARG A 110 -3.90 -9.53 0.34
CA ARG A 110 -4.21 -8.69 1.52
C ARG A 110 -5.51 -7.88 1.41
N MET A 111 -6.27 -8.02 0.34
CA MET A 111 -7.66 -7.52 0.29
C MET A 111 -8.59 -8.70 0.56
N HIS A 112 -8.95 -8.87 1.83
CA HIS A 112 -9.67 -10.05 2.33
C HIS A 112 -10.66 -9.62 3.40
N SER A 113 -11.95 -9.82 3.13
CA SER A 113 -13.03 -9.30 3.96
C SER A 113 -13.69 -10.41 4.76
N ASP A 114 -14.20 -10.09 5.96
CA ASP A 114 -15.07 -10.95 6.76
C ASP A 114 -16.48 -10.37 6.80
N ALA A 115 -17.39 -10.97 6.06
CA ALA A 115 -18.82 -10.65 6.10
C ALA A 115 -19.65 -11.73 6.83
N SER A 116 -18.98 -12.69 7.47
CA SER A 116 -19.62 -13.91 8.00
C SER A 116 -19.69 -13.97 9.52
N SER A 117 -18.75 -13.33 10.22
CA SER A 117 -18.67 -13.41 11.69
C SER A 117 -19.64 -12.48 12.41
N TRP A 118 -20.13 -11.44 11.75
CA TRP A 118 -20.68 -10.26 12.41
C TRP A 118 -22.20 -10.20 12.41
N ALA A 119 -22.78 -9.74 13.54
CA ALA A 119 -24.19 -9.39 13.60
C ALA A 119 -24.54 -8.24 12.65
N ASN A 120 -25.84 -8.10 12.34
CA ASN A 120 -26.41 -7.05 11.48
C ASN A 120 -25.85 -7.02 10.04
N GLY A 121 -25.27 -8.13 9.56
CA GLY A 121 -24.68 -8.21 8.23
C GLY A 121 -23.50 -7.26 8.03
N GLN A 122 -22.83 -6.87 9.12
CA GLN A 122 -21.66 -6.00 9.07
C GLN A 122 -20.47 -6.75 8.46
N THR A 123 -19.54 -5.99 7.91
CA THR A 123 -18.31 -6.51 7.30
C THR A 123 -17.11 -5.86 7.95
N SER A 124 -16.07 -6.63 8.14
CA SER A 124 -14.75 -6.13 8.50
C SER A 124 -13.70 -6.60 7.49
N GLU A 125 -12.47 -6.11 7.63
CA GLU A 125 -11.36 -6.53 6.78
C GLU A 125 -10.35 -7.32 7.62
N TRP A 126 -10.03 -8.54 7.18
CA TRP A 126 -8.92 -9.29 7.76
C TRP A 126 -7.59 -8.56 7.57
N CYS A 127 -7.43 -7.81 6.48
CA CYS A 127 -6.19 -7.11 6.13
C CYS A 127 -6.48 -5.67 5.68
N GLY A 128 -6.15 -5.29 4.43
CA GLY A 128 -6.21 -3.91 3.95
C GLY A 128 -7.63 -3.34 3.92
N GLU A 129 -7.82 -2.17 4.53
CA GLU A 129 -9.15 -1.64 4.85
C GLU A 129 -9.42 -0.25 4.29
N LEU A 130 -8.49 0.69 4.50
CA LEU A 130 -8.77 2.11 4.29
C LEU A 130 -8.29 2.58 2.91
N ILE A 131 -9.07 3.45 2.27
CA ILE A 131 -8.81 4.02 0.95
C ILE A 131 -8.83 5.55 1.05
N ASP A 132 -7.72 6.19 0.74
CA ASP A 132 -7.62 7.65 0.69
C ASP A 132 -8.36 8.26 -0.51
N THR A 133 -8.76 9.52 -0.39
CA THR A 133 -9.17 10.37 -1.53
C THR A 133 -8.13 10.41 -2.64
N ARG A 134 -6.84 10.22 -2.31
CA ARG A 134 -5.73 10.25 -3.28
C ARG A 134 -5.48 8.91 -3.97
N HIS A 135 -6.09 7.80 -3.54
CA HIS A 135 -5.94 6.47 -4.13
C HIS A 135 -6.75 6.35 -5.44
N LYS A 136 -6.25 7.00 -6.49
CA LYS A 136 -6.99 7.16 -7.75
C LYS A 136 -7.16 5.85 -8.49
N THR A 137 -6.19 4.96 -8.44
CA THR A 137 -6.22 3.67 -9.14
C THR A 137 -7.27 2.76 -8.53
N ILE A 138 -7.27 2.58 -7.21
CA ILE A 138 -8.29 1.78 -6.51
C ILE A 138 -9.69 2.35 -6.72
N LEU A 139 -9.86 3.68 -6.59
CA LEU A 139 -11.16 4.32 -6.80
C LEU A 139 -11.67 4.20 -8.25
N GLN A 140 -10.78 4.33 -9.24
CA GLN A 140 -11.14 4.14 -10.65
C GLN A 140 -11.48 2.69 -10.97
N LEU A 141 -10.76 1.72 -10.37
CA LEU A 141 -11.07 0.31 -10.52
C LEU A 141 -12.41 -0.03 -9.86
N ALA A 142 -12.68 0.47 -8.65
CA ALA A 142 -13.99 0.33 -8.01
C ALA A 142 -15.11 0.90 -8.90
N GLN A 143 -14.91 2.11 -9.45
CA GLN A 143 -15.85 2.71 -10.40
C GLN A 143 -16.05 1.86 -11.66
N ARG A 144 -14.96 1.31 -12.25
CA ARG A 144 -15.01 0.47 -13.45
C ARG A 144 -15.92 -0.75 -13.25
N TYR A 145 -15.93 -1.33 -12.05
CA TYR A 145 -16.73 -2.50 -11.72
C TYR A 145 -18.05 -2.16 -11.00
N GLY A 146 -18.42 -0.87 -10.94
CA GLY A 146 -19.67 -0.44 -10.31
C GLY A 146 -19.74 -0.69 -8.80
N LEU A 147 -18.58 -0.82 -8.13
CA LEU A 147 -18.50 -1.04 -6.70
C LEU A 147 -18.70 0.28 -5.96
N GLN A 148 -19.69 0.32 -5.07
CA GLN A 148 -19.97 1.51 -4.27
C GLN A 148 -18.94 1.68 -3.16
N THR A 149 -18.44 2.89 -3.00
CA THR A 149 -17.65 3.31 -1.85
C THR A 149 -18.52 4.11 -0.89
N VAL A 150 -18.28 4.00 0.41
CA VAL A 150 -18.89 4.89 1.40
C VAL A 150 -17.82 5.71 2.12
N ASP A 151 -18.19 6.95 2.44
CA ASP A 151 -17.35 7.97 3.06
C ASP A 151 -17.44 7.84 4.60
N LEU A 152 -16.36 7.33 5.20
CA LEU A 152 -16.24 7.08 6.63
C LEU A 152 -16.23 8.39 7.44
N LEU A 153 -15.62 9.44 6.89
CA LEU A 153 -15.56 10.76 7.53
C LEU A 153 -16.92 11.46 7.52
N GLN A 154 -17.74 11.21 6.49
CA GLN A 154 -19.13 11.67 6.48
C GLN A 154 -20.03 10.84 7.41
N ALA A 155 -19.72 9.56 7.58
CA ALA A 155 -20.54 8.63 8.35
C ALA A 155 -20.26 8.62 9.86
N GLN A 156 -19.12 9.16 10.31
CA GLN A 156 -18.82 9.30 11.73
C GLN A 156 -19.63 10.43 12.39
N PRO A 157 -19.80 10.41 13.72
CA PRO A 157 -20.50 11.47 14.42
C PRO A 157 -19.86 12.84 14.20
N MET A 158 -20.68 13.90 14.12
CA MET A 158 -20.15 15.26 14.01
C MET A 158 -19.31 15.61 15.25
N SER A 159 -18.15 16.23 15.02
CA SER A 159 -17.21 16.62 16.07
C SER A 159 -16.63 15.46 16.89
N SER A 160 -16.70 14.23 16.38
CA SER A 160 -15.96 13.12 16.95
C SER A 160 -14.45 13.33 16.80
N GLN A 161 -13.69 12.78 17.73
CA GLN A 161 -12.23 12.89 17.79
C GLN A 161 -11.60 11.59 18.27
N ASP A 162 -10.31 11.43 17.97
CA ASP A 162 -9.50 10.35 18.52
C ASP A 162 -9.48 10.42 20.06
N THR A 163 -9.41 9.26 20.70
CA THR A 163 -9.19 9.13 22.15
C THR A 163 -7.72 8.80 22.42
N ASN A 164 -6.92 9.81 22.75
CA ASN A 164 -5.53 9.59 23.16
C ASN A 164 -5.45 9.38 24.68
N PHE A 165 -4.79 8.32 25.13
CA PHE A 165 -4.64 7.99 26.54
C PHE A 165 -3.21 7.55 26.84
N PHE A 166 -2.46 8.40 27.53
CA PHE A 166 -1.04 8.17 27.81
C PHE A 166 -0.74 8.49 29.27
N PHE A 167 0.19 7.74 29.87
CA PHE A 167 0.55 7.91 31.29
C PHE A 167 -0.68 7.90 32.22
N ASN A 168 -1.64 7.01 31.92
CA ASN A 168 -2.91 6.85 32.63
C ASN A 168 -3.79 8.11 32.65
N LYS A 169 -3.71 8.96 31.61
CA LYS A 169 -4.50 10.19 31.48
C LYS A 169 -4.90 10.44 30.04
N TYR A 170 -6.08 11.05 29.84
CA TYR A 170 -6.49 11.51 28.53
C TYR A 170 -5.63 12.68 28.04
N TYR A 171 -5.14 12.54 26.81
CA TYR A 171 -4.39 13.56 26.10
C TYR A 171 -5.30 14.24 25.08
N LEU A 172 -5.71 15.47 25.36
CA LEU A 172 -6.72 16.17 24.57
C LEU A 172 -6.18 16.58 23.19
N GLN A 173 -7.01 16.46 22.15
CA GLN A 173 -6.66 16.89 20.78
C GLN A 173 -6.11 18.32 20.74
N LYS A 174 -6.74 19.26 21.44
CA LYS A 174 -6.27 20.66 21.51
C LYS A 174 -4.85 20.78 22.07
N THR A 175 -4.48 19.94 23.03
CA THR A 175 -3.12 19.90 23.58
C THR A 175 -2.17 19.28 22.54
N ALA A 176 -2.58 18.21 21.86
CA ALA A 176 -1.82 17.62 20.76
C ALA A 176 -1.55 18.61 19.61
N ASP A 177 -2.55 19.40 19.21
CA ASP A 177 -2.40 20.46 18.20
C ASP A 177 -1.35 21.50 18.60
N SER A 178 -1.28 21.84 19.89
CA SER A 178 -0.32 22.79 20.45
C SER A 178 1.09 22.19 20.50
N ASP A 179 1.23 20.99 21.05
CA ASP A 179 2.52 20.30 21.18
C ASP A 179 3.12 19.99 19.79
N PHE A 180 2.27 19.74 18.79
CA PHE A 180 2.69 19.48 17.42
C PHE A 180 3.32 20.69 16.72
N GLN A 181 3.05 21.94 17.15
CA GLN A 181 3.59 23.12 16.45
C GLN A 181 5.11 23.14 16.38
N GLN A 182 5.78 22.72 17.46
CA GLN A 182 7.24 22.62 17.46
C GLN A 182 7.72 21.52 16.53
N VAL A 183 7.09 20.34 16.58
CA VAL A 183 7.39 19.20 15.73
C VAL A 183 7.22 19.58 14.26
N HIS A 184 6.14 20.29 13.93
CA HIS A 184 5.84 20.76 12.57
C HIS A 184 6.97 21.63 12.01
N ASN A 185 7.51 22.56 12.79
CA ASN A 185 8.62 23.42 12.34
C ASN A 185 9.89 22.61 12.03
N VAL A 186 10.21 21.60 12.86
CA VAL A 186 11.32 20.68 12.59
C VAL A 186 11.10 19.92 11.28
N LEU A 187 9.90 19.37 11.10
CA LEU A 187 9.53 18.62 9.90
C LEU A 187 9.64 19.48 8.64
N GLN A 188 9.19 20.74 8.66
CA GLN A 188 9.31 21.62 7.49
C GLN A 188 10.77 21.88 7.12
N GLY A 189 11.65 22.10 8.10
CA GLY A 189 13.09 22.26 7.85
C GLY A 189 13.70 20.99 7.26
N GLN A 190 13.36 19.82 7.80
CA GLN A 190 13.86 18.53 7.31
C GLN A 190 13.34 18.19 5.91
N LEU A 191 12.07 18.46 5.62
CA LEU A 191 11.50 18.26 4.28
C LEU A 191 12.16 19.16 3.21
N GLN A 192 12.55 20.37 3.58
CA GLN A 192 13.31 21.25 2.66
C GLN A 192 14.72 20.71 2.42
N ALA A 193 15.39 20.17 3.44
CA ALA A 193 16.75 19.66 3.35
C ALA A 193 16.84 18.23 2.77
N ALA A 194 15.79 17.43 2.89
CA ALA A 194 15.67 16.06 2.42
C ALA A 194 14.33 15.84 1.72
N PRO A 195 14.09 16.47 0.55
CA PRO A 195 12.80 16.39 -0.14
C PRO A 195 12.44 14.94 -0.49
N PHE A 196 11.15 14.63 -0.43
CA PHE A 196 10.65 13.33 -0.86
C PHE A 196 10.77 13.17 -2.39
N PRO A 197 11.18 11.99 -2.89
CA PRO A 197 11.65 10.82 -2.15
C PRO A 197 13.17 10.80 -1.96
N THR A 198 13.63 10.29 -0.81
CA THR A 198 14.99 9.73 -0.69
C THR A 198 14.99 8.35 -1.34
N LEU A 199 15.94 8.09 -2.25
CA LEU A 199 16.09 6.82 -2.97
C LEU A 199 17.55 6.36 -2.91
N TYR A 200 17.82 5.10 -3.25
CA TYR A 200 19.17 4.53 -3.21
C TYR A 200 20.20 5.26 -4.10
N ASN A 201 19.72 5.91 -5.16
CA ASN A 201 20.55 6.62 -6.15
C ASN A 201 20.28 8.12 -6.19
N SER A 202 19.43 8.65 -5.29
CA SER A 202 19.06 10.06 -5.27
C SER A 202 18.66 10.45 -3.85
N PHE A 203 19.60 11.09 -3.14
CA PHE A 203 19.39 11.54 -1.78
C PHE A 203 20.31 12.71 -1.44
N THR A 204 19.92 13.52 -0.46
CA THR A 204 20.75 14.58 0.11
C THR A 204 21.55 14.05 1.31
N SER A 205 22.56 14.79 1.75
CA SER A 205 23.28 14.45 2.99
C SER A 205 22.33 14.36 4.19
N THR A 206 21.34 15.27 4.28
CA THR A 206 20.31 15.21 5.32
C THR A 206 19.39 13.99 5.16
N GLY A 207 19.01 13.64 3.93
CA GLY A 207 18.25 12.42 3.67
C GLY A 207 18.99 11.16 4.16
N SER A 208 20.29 11.07 3.88
CA SER A 208 21.12 9.98 4.38
C SER A 208 21.25 9.96 5.90
N GLN A 209 21.39 11.13 6.55
CA GLN A 209 21.47 11.23 8.01
C GLN A 209 20.17 10.78 8.67
N LEU A 210 19.02 11.26 8.18
CA LEU A 210 17.70 10.86 8.67
C LEU A 210 17.45 9.38 8.40
N ASP A 211 17.93 8.84 7.29
CA ASP A 211 17.80 7.41 7.00
C ASP A 211 18.55 6.53 8.00
N HIS A 212 19.69 7.01 8.51
CA HIS A 212 20.52 6.32 9.49
C HIS A 212 20.17 6.69 10.94
N LEU A 213 19.17 7.55 11.15
CA LEU A 213 18.59 7.87 12.44
C LEU A 213 17.32 7.03 12.64
N SER A 214 17.21 6.33 13.76
CA SER A 214 15.97 5.61 14.05
C SER A 214 14.82 6.58 14.31
N LEU A 215 13.59 6.16 14.06
CA LEU A 215 12.40 6.97 14.38
C LEU A 215 12.34 7.25 15.89
N TYR A 216 12.69 6.27 16.72
CA TYR A 216 12.80 6.43 18.17
C TYR A 216 13.76 7.56 18.54
N ASP A 217 14.99 7.54 18.01
CA ASP A 217 16.01 8.55 18.31
C ASP A 217 15.61 9.92 17.75
N TRP A 218 14.87 9.96 16.65
CA TRP A 218 14.30 11.20 16.12
C TRP A 218 13.30 11.81 17.11
N ILE A 219 12.42 11.01 17.72
CA ILE A 219 11.49 11.48 18.74
C ILE A 219 12.26 12.05 19.94
N GLU A 220 13.27 11.32 20.43
CA GLU A 220 14.12 11.78 21.54
C GLU A 220 14.82 13.11 21.22
N GLN A 221 15.28 13.29 19.99
CA GLN A 221 16.05 14.47 19.60
C GLN A 221 15.18 15.70 19.30
N TYR A 222 13.99 15.51 18.71
CA TYR A 222 13.23 16.60 18.09
C TYR A 222 11.86 16.88 18.72
N VAL A 223 11.35 15.99 19.56
CA VAL A 223 10.09 16.19 20.30
C VAL A 223 10.42 16.61 21.72
N THR A 224 9.85 17.73 22.18
CA THR A 224 10.11 18.23 23.55
C THR A 224 9.69 17.20 24.59
N GLY A 225 10.66 16.71 25.36
CA GLY A 225 10.46 15.67 26.37
C GLY A 225 10.56 14.23 25.84
N GLY A 226 10.80 14.02 24.55
CA GLY A 226 10.97 12.68 23.95
C GLY A 226 9.81 11.74 24.30
N HIS A 227 10.11 10.47 24.55
CA HIS A 227 9.13 9.48 25.01
C HIS A 227 8.63 9.71 26.46
N SER A 228 9.12 10.73 27.17
CA SER A 228 8.53 11.17 28.44
C SER A 228 7.39 12.18 28.26
N SER A 229 7.05 12.53 27.01
CA SER A 229 5.95 13.43 26.66
C SER A 229 4.78 12.69 26.00
N ASN A 230 3.57 13.24 26.11
CA ASN A 230 2.39 12.69 25.42
C ASN A 230 2.55 12.67 23.90
N MET A 231 3.13 13.74 23.32
CA MET A 231 3.38 13.81 21.88
C MET A 231 4.39 12.75 21.44
N GLY A 232 5.47 12.55 22.19
CA GLY A 232 6.45 11.51 21.88
C GLY A 232 5.86 10.11 21.92
N GLN A 233 5.08 9.78 22.96
CA GLN A 233 4.37 8.49 23.05
C GLN A 233 3.33 8.31 21.93
N LEU A 234 2.57 9.37 21.61
CA LEU A 234 1.60 9.31 20.51
C LEU A 234 2.29 9.02 19.17
N LEU A 235 3.40 9.70 18.88
CA LEU A 235 4.17 9.44 17.66
C LEU A 235 4.78 8.03 17.67
N ASP A 236 5.32 7.57 18.80
CA ASP A 236 5.91 6.24 18.90
C ASP A 236 4.88 5.14 18.60
N VAL A 237 3.73 5.19 19.27
CA VAL A 237 2.64 4.22 19.09
C VAL A 237 2.07 4.29 17.67
N ALA A 238 1.77 5.48 17.17
CA ALA A 238 1.17 5.65 15.84
C ALA A 238 2.10 5.16 14.73
N TYR A 239 3.41 5.41 14.83
CA TYR A 239 4.36 4.98 13.82
C TYR A 239 4.82 3.53 13.99
N ASN A 240 4.69 2.95 15.19
CA ASN A 240 4.84 1.51 15.37
C ASN A 240 3.72 0.76 14.63
N ILE A 241 2.46 1.16 14.83
CA ILE A 241 1.32 0.51 14.17
C ILE A 241 1.24 0.83 12.68
N GLU A 242 1.62 2.04 12.26
CA GLU A 242 1.58 2.41 10.83
C GLU A 242 2.54 1.56 9.99
N TYR A 243 3.72 1.22 10.50
CA TYR A 243 4.71 0.42 9.76
C TYR A 243 4.87 -1.02 10.27
N GLY A 244 4.21 -1.35 11.37
CA GLY A 244 4.24 -2.66 12.00
C GLY A 244 5.60 -3.06 12.58
N ARG A 245 6.43 -2.10 12.98
CA ARG A 245 7.78 -2.34 13.52
C ARG A 245 8.09 -1.43 14.69
N GLU A 246 8.98 -1.88 15.56
CA GLU A 246 9.51 -1.02 16.62
C GLU A 246 10.20 0.21 16.02
N THR A 247 9.96 1.39 16.56
CA THR A 247 10.47 2.66 16.05
C THR A 247 12.00 2.78 16.14
N ASN A 248 12.64 1.99 16.99
CA ASN A 248 14.10 1.91 17.13
C ASN A 248 14.81 1.18 15.96
N VAL A 249 14.07 0.47 15.10
CA VAL A 249 14.62 -0.17 13.89
C VAL A 249 14.11 0.45 12.60
N GLN A 250 13.14 1.37 12.69
CA GLN A 250 12.60 2.10 11.55
C GLN A 250 13.44 3.32 11.21
N SER A 251 13.60 3.61 9.93
CA SER A 251 14.21 4.86 9.45
C SER A 251 13.34 6.06 9.84
N SER A 252 13.93 7.13 10.38
CA SER A 252 13.18 8.34 10.76
C SER A 252 12.50 9.03 9.56
N LEU A 253 12.97 8.76 8.33
CA LEU A 253 12.33 9.24 7.10
C LEU A 253 10.88 8.76 6.94
N ASN A 254 10.51 7.62 7.53
CA ASN A 254 9.12 7.16 7.58
C ASN A 254 8.20 8.21 8.24
N LEU A 255 8.63 8.72 9.39
CA LEU A 255 7.92 9.78 10.10
C LEU A 255 8.01 11.11 9.38
N VAL A 256 9.20 11.51 8.94
CA VAL A 256 9.40 12.81 8.28
C VAL A 256 8.52 12.94 7.03
N TYR A 257 8.46 11.89 6.21
CA TYR A 257 7.68 11.90 4.98
C TYR A 257 6.19 11.71 5.18
N LEU A 258 5.74 10.91 6.15
CA LEU A 258 4.30 10.78 6.37
C LEU A 258 3.73 11.98 7.14
N LEU A 259 4.39 12.37 8.24
CA LEU A 259 3.89 13.42 9.13
C LEU A 259 4.06 14.82 8.57
N GLY A 260 5.16 15.05 7.83
CA GLY A 260 5.54 16.39 7.39
C GLY A 260 4.60 17.00 6.34
N PHE A 261 3.85 16.19 5.59
CA PHE A 261 2.86 16.65 4.61
C PHE A 261 1.48 16.84 5.25
N GLN A 262 1.35 17.87 6.10
CA GLN A 262 0.08 18.23 6.71
C GLN A 262 -0.85 18.94 5.69
N PRO A 263 -2.12 18.54 5.56
CA PRO A 263 -3.04 19.14 4.59
C PRO A 263 -3.51 20.53 5.04
N GLN A 264 -3.49 20.81 6.34
CA GLN A 264 -3.92 22.07 6.92
C GLN A 264 -2.95 22.49 8.04
N PRO A 265 -2.25 23.64 7.91
CA PRO A 265 -1.45 24.18 9.00
C PRO A 265 -2.30 24.42 10.25
N GLY A 266 -1.79 24.02 11.42
CA GLY A 266 -2.46 24.24 12.70
C GLY A 266 -3.52 23.21 13.10
N ASN A 267 -3.81 22.22 12.25
CA ASN A 267 -4.72 21.11 12.55
C ASN A 267 -3.94 19.80 12.43
N PHE A 268 -3.49 19.26 13.57
CA PHE A 268 -2.60 18.11 13.60
C PHE A 268 -3.34 16.85 13.16
N ARG A 269 -2.82 16.21 12.11
CA ARG A 269 -3.27 14.89 11.66
C ARG A 269 -2.10 13.92 11.75
N ILE A 270 -2.28 12.85 12.53
CA ILE A 270 -1.22 11.90 12.90
C ILE A 270 -0.55 11.25 11.67
N PHE A 271 -1.30 11.02 10.58
CA PHE A 271 -0.78 10.47 9.31
C PHE A 271 -0.74 11.49 8.16
N GLY A 272 -0.64 12.78 8.50
CA GLY A 272 -0.48 13.86 7.55
C GLY A 272 -1.60 13.94 6.51
N ALA A 273 -1.23 13.76 5.24
CA ALA A 273 -2.13 13.91 4.10
C ALA A 273 -3.04 12.69 3.88
N SER A 274 -2.82 11.56 4.58
CA SER A 274 -3.74 10.44 4.51
C SER A 274 -5.08 10.79 5.14
N ASP A 275 -6.18 10.40 4.51
CA ASP A 275 -7.53 10.71 4.99
C ASP A 275 -8.40 9.49 5.23
N GLU A 276 -7.92 8.28 4.87
CA GLU A 276 -8.53 7.01 5.24
C GLU A 276 -10.04 6.97 5.01
N ARG A 277 -10.46 7.67 3.96
CA ARG A 277 -11.82 8.21 3.88
C ARG A 277 -12.83 7.18 3.42
N TYR A 278 -12.42 6.18 2.66
CA TYR A 278 -13.34 5.27 2.00
C TYR A 278 -13.04 3.81 2.32
N HIS A 279 -14.10 3.02 2.22
CA HIS A 279 -14.05 1.58 1.99
C HIS A 279 -15.09 1.19 0.92
N ILE A 280 -14.98 0.00 0.34
CA ILE A 280 -15.99 -0.55 -0.57
C ILE A 280 -17.12 -1.18 0.26
N VAL A 281 -18.36 -0.79 -0.03
CA VAL A 281 -19.56 -1.31 0.65
C VAL A 281 -19.64 -2.83 0.46
N GLY A 282 -19.67 -3.59 1.55
CA GLY A 282 -19.67 -5.06 1.54
C GLY A 282 -18.27 -5.70 1.49
N GLY A 283 -17.22 -4.90 1.58
CA GLY A 283 -15.83 -5.37 1.72
C GLY A 283 -14.97 -5.14 0.48
N ASN A 284 -13.73 -4.75 0.72
CA ASN A 284 -12.73 -4.43 -0.29
C ASN A 284 -12.37 -5.63 -1.17
N GLN A 285 -12.51 -6.87 -0.66
CA GLN A 285 -12.26 -8.09 -1.44
C GLN A 285 -13.14 -8.21 -2.69
N GLN A 286 -14.26 -7.50 -2.77
CA GLN A 286 -15.08 -7.47 -3.98
C GLN A 286 -14.32 -6.95 -5.20
N LEU A 287 -13.40 -6.00 -5.03
CA LEU A 287 -12.64 -5.45 -6.14
C LEU A 287 -11.74 -6.48 -6.83
N PRO A 288 -10.79 -7.15 -6.15
CA PRO A 288 -9.99 -8.19 -6.78
C PRO A 288 -10.85 -9.35 -7.31
N THR A 289 -11.98 -9.66 -6.65
CA THR A 289 -12.91 -10.69 -7.15
C THR A 289 -13.56 -10.28 -8.47
N ALA A 290 -14.02 -9.04 -8.60
CA ALA A 290 -14.61 -8.50 -9.82
C ALA A 290 -13.60 -8.44 -10.97
N ILE A 291 -12.34 -8.08 -10.68
CA ILE A 291 -11.27 -8.14 -11.68
C ILE A 291 -11.03 -9.57 -12.13
N ALA A 292 -10.87 -10.52 -11.20
CA ALA A 292 -10.64 -11.92 -11.54
C ALA A 292 -11.76 -12.50 -12.42
N ALA A 293 -13.02 -12.13 -12.14
CA ALA A 293 -14.18 -12.56 -12.90
C ALA A 293 -14.29 -11.94 -14.31
N SER A 294 -13.62 -10.82 -14.57
CA SER A 294 -13.62 -10.17 -15.90
C SER A 294 -12.50 -10.66 -16.82
N LEU A 295 -11.51 -11.37 -16.26
CA LEU A 295 -10.47 -12.04 -17.03
C LEU A 295 -11.06 -13.24 -17.80
N PRO A 296 -10.46 -13.65 -18.93
CA PRO A 296 -10.88 -14.86 -19.63
C PRO A 296 -10.92 -16.10 -18.74
N ALA A 297 -11.87 -16.99 -18.98
CA ALA A 297 -12.00 -18.23 -18.23
C ALA A 297 -10.68 -19.04 -18.27
N GLY A 298 -10.22 -19.50 -17.10
CA GLY A 298 -8.95 -20.23 -16.97
C GLY A 298 -7.70 -19.35 -16.84
N SER A 299 -7.83 -18.01 -16.87
CA SER A 299 -6.70 -17.11 -16.62
C SER A 299 -6.16 -17.17 -15.19
N VAL A 300 -6.94 -17.63 -14.21
CA VAL A 300 -6.53 -17.73 -12.80
C VAL A 300 -6.41 -19.19 -12.37
N LYS A 301 -5.24 -19.59 -11.88
CA LYS A 301 -4.96 -20.89 -11.28
C LYS A 301 -4.75 -20.75 -9.77
N LEU A 302 -5.76 -21.12 -9.00
CA LEU A 302 -5.75 -21.14 -7.53
C LEU A 302 -5.08 -22.41 -7.00
N ASN A 303 -4.50 -22.33 -5.80
CA ASN A 303 -3.69 -23.39 -5.17
C ASN A 303 -2.41 -23.75 -5.96
N TRP A 304 -1.88 -22.83 -6.77
CA TRP A 304 -0.61 -23.00 -7.49
C TRP A 304 0.45 -22.10 -6.85
N ARG A 305 1.21 -22.65 -5.90
CA ARG A 305 2.30 -21.94 -5.23
C ARG A 305 3.58 -22.06 -6.03
N MET A 306 4.11 -20.95 -6.53
CA MET A 306 5.46 -20.95 -7.11
C MET A 306 6.49 -21.31 -6.03
N THR A 307 7.42 -22.20 -6.36
CA THR A 307 8.52 -22.65 -5.47
C THR A 307 9.90 -22.33 -6.02
N ALA A 308 10.04 -22.18 -7.33
CA ALA A 308 11.31 -21.82 -7.97
C ALA A 308 11.14 -21.09 -9.30
N ILE A 309 12.16 -20.31 -9.66
CA ILE A 309 12.31 -19.64 -10.96
C ILE A 309 13.73 -19.81 -11.49
N VAL A 310 13.85 -20.16 -12.77
CA VAL A 310 15.12 -20.34 -13.48
C VAL A 310 15.10 -19.53 -14.78
N SER A 311 16.14 -18.74 -15.01
CA SER A 311 16.43 -18.12 -16.31
C SER A 311 17.12 -19.14 -17.21
N ASN A 312 16.56 -19.38 -18.39
CA ASN A 312 17.07 -20.35 -19.36
C ASN A 312 18.02 -19.67 -20.37
N ASN A 313 18.84 -20.47 -21.06
CA ASN A 313 19.80 -19.98 -22.06
C ASN A 313 19.13 -19.36 -23.30
N ASP A 314 17.89 -19.73 -23.59
CA ASP A 314 17.09 -19.21 -24.70
C ASP A 314 16.37 -17.89 -24.34
N GLY A 315 16.57 -17.36 -23.13
CA GLY A 315 15.95 -16.13 -22.64
C GLY A 315 14.53 -16.32 -22.08
N SER A 316 14.00 -17.54 -22.05
CA SER A 316 12.75 -17.88 -21.36
C SER A 316 12.98 -18.16 -19.87
N TYR A 317 11.89 -18.29 -19.11
CA TYR A 317 11.92 -18.61 -17.68
C TYR A 317 11.12 -19.86 -17.37
N THR A 318 11.73 -20.80 -16.65
CA THR A 318 11.04 -21.98 -16.12
C THR A 318 10.61 -21.71 -14.68
N LEU A 319 9.31 -21.80 -14.43
CA LEU A 319 8.72 -21.72 -13.11
C LEU A 319 8.35 -23.12 -12.62
N THR A 320 8.60 -23.38 -11.34
CA THR A 320 8.17 -24.60 -10.65
C THR A 320 7.06 -24.25 -9.67
N PHE A 321 6.02 -25.08 -9.63
CA PHE A 321 4.84 -24.89 -8.78
C PHE A 321 4.59 -26.13 -7.93
N SER A 322 4.20 -25.91 -6.68
CA SER A 322 3.48 -26.89 -5.87
C SER A 322 1.98 -26.72 -6.13
N THR A 323 1.30 -27.81 -6.46
CA THR A 323 -0.14 -27.84 -6.80
C THR A 323 -0.82 -29.02 -6.10
N PRO A 324 -2.17 -29.08 -6.04
CA PRO A 324 -2.87 -30.26 -5.53
C PRO A 324 -2.52 -31.54 -6.30
N GLY A 325 -2.13 -31.43 -7.57
CA GLY A 325 -1.68 -32.55 -8.41
C GLY A 325 -0.18 -32.83 -8.33
N GLY A 326 0.53 -32.29 -7.33
CA GLY A 326 1.98 -32.41 -7.16
C GLY A 326 2.78 -31.30 -7.86
N THR A 327 4.08 -31.53 -7.98
CA THR A 327 5.01 -30.56 -8.59
C THR A 327 4.76 -30.43 -10.09
N GLN A 328 4.61 -29.20 -10.57
CA GLN A 328 4.42 -28.87 -11.98
C GLN A 328 5.48 -27.85 -12.43
N THR A 329 5.87 -27.89 -13.70
CA THR A 329 6.75 -26.88 -14.30
C THR A 329 6.12 -26.29 -15.55
N ALA A 330 6.39 -25.02 -15.82
CA ALA A 330 5.97 -24.36 -17.05
C ALA A 330 6.98 -23.27 -17.45
N THR A 331 7.13 -23.06 -18.74
CA THR A 331 8.06 -22.10 -19.32
C THR A 331 7.32 -20.89 -19.88
N PHE A 332 7.85 -19.70 -19.62
CA PHE A 332 7.25 -18.41 -19.99
C PHE A 332 8.27 -17.49 -20.61
N ASP A 333 7.80 -16.57 -21.44
CA ASP A 333 8.64 -15.56 -22.10
C ASP A 333 8.76 -14.29 -21.25
N ARG A 334 7.75 -14.05 -20.41
CA ARG A 334 7.67 -12.94 -19.45
C ARG A 334 7.14 -13.45 -18.11
N VAL A 335 7.68 -12.90 -17.03
CA VAL A 335 7.19 -13.17 -15.68
C VAL A 335 6.97 -11.84 -14.97
N ILE A 336 5.82 -11.66 -14.33
CA ILE A 336 5.59 -10.58 -13.37
C ILE A 336 5.49 -11.21 -11.98
N LEU A 337 6.40 -10.83 -11.08
CA LEU A 337 6.39 -11.25 -9.69
C LEU A 337 5.62 -10.20 -8.87
N ASN A 338 4.41 -10.54 -8.44
CA ASN A 338 3.52 -9.71 -7.63
C ASN A 338 3.32 -10.28 -6.20
N ILE A 339 4.31 -11.03 -5.72
CA ILE A 339 4.38 -11.57 -4.35
C ILE A 339 5.30 -10.69 -3.49
N PRO A 340 5.05 -10.56 -2.18
CA PRO A 340 5.92 -9.78 -1.31
C PRO A 340 7.32 -10.40 -1.20
N PHE A 341 8.33 -9.57 -1.00
CA PHE A 341 9.71 -10.01 -0.81
C PHE A 341 9.92 -10.87 0.45
N SER A 342 9.07 -10.70 1.48
CA SER A 342 9.00 -11.60 2.63
C SER A 342 8.72 -13.06 2.23
N VAL A 343 7.95 -13.28 1.16
CA VAL A 343 7.67 -14.61 0.60
C VAL A 343 8.71 -14.99 -0.44
N LEU A 344 9.06 -14.10 -1.38
CA LEU A 344 10.02 -14.41 -2.44
C LEU A 344 11.38 -14.86 -1.86
N ARG A 345 11.82 -14.26 -0.74
CA ARG A 345 13.07 -14.65 -0.06
C ARG A 345 13.07 -16.09 0.50
N THR A 346 11.90 -16.73 0.58
CA THR A 346 11.76 -18.14 1.00
C THR A 346 11.77 -19.12 -0.18
N LEU A 347 11.67 -18.63 -1.42
CA LEU A 347 11.59 -19.44 -2.63
C LEU A 347 12.99 -19.62 -3.26
N ASN A 348 13.12 -20.59 -4.17
CA ASN A 348 14.38 -20.79 -4.89
C ASN A 348 14.48 -19.89 -6.13
N TYR A 349 15.06 -18.71 -5.98
CA TYR A 349 15.35 -17.77 -7.07
C TYR A 349 16.86 -17.67 -7.42
N LYS A 350 17.70 -18.57 -6.90
CA LYS A 350 19.17 -18.51 -7.11
C LYS A 350 19.59 -18.55 -8.57
N LYS A 351 18.78 -19.17 -9.43
CA LYS A 351 18.99 -19.26 -10.87
C LYS A 351 18.11 -18.29 -11.68
N ALA A 352 17.49 -17.31 -11.03
CA ALA A 352 16.70 -16.28 -11.72
C ALA A 352 17.57 -15.25 -12.45
N GLY A 353 18.86 -15.16 -12.13
CA GLY A 353 19.79 -14.19 -12.73
C GLY A 353 19.66 -12.78 -12.16
N PHE A 354 19.19 -12.63 -10.92
CA PHE A 354 19.08 -11.33 -10.27
C PHE A 354 20.45 -10.78 -9.90
N ASP A 355 20.67 -9.48 -10.12
CA ASP A 355 21.87 -8.79 -9.64
C ASP A 355 21.94 -8.71 -8.10
N SER A 356 23.10 -8.29 -7.58
CA SER A 356 23.36 -8.25 -6.14
C SER A 356 22.43 -7.28 -5.40
N LEU A 357 22.11 -6.12 -5.98
CA LEU A 357 21.26 -5.13 -5.31
C LEU A 357 19.81 -5.62 -5.21
N LYS A 358 19.31 -6.32 -6.23
CA LYS A 358 18.01 -7.00 -6.18
C LYS A 358 18.02 -8.10 -5.11
N GLN A 359 19.08 -8.89 -5.02
CA GLN A 359 19.20 -9.93 -3.99
C GLN A 359 19.20 -9.32 -2.58
N THR A 360 19.91 -8.20 -2.39
CA THR A 360 19.89 -7.42 -1.14
C THR A 360 18.48 -6.93 -0.82
N ALA A 361 17.80 -6.27 -1.75
CA ALA A 361 16.44 -5.77 -1.54
C ALA A 361 15.45 -6.91 -1.20
N ILE A 362 15.50 -8.02 -1.94
CA ILE A 362 14.66 -9.20 -1.66
C ILE A 362 14.91 -9.74 -0.27
N THR A 363 16.16 -9.80 0.17
CA THR A 363 16.55 -10.42 1.45
C THR A 363 16.29 -9.51 2.64
N GLN A 364 16.51 -8.19 2.48
CA GLN A 364 16.61 -7.27 3.60
C GLN A 364 15.39 -6.36 3.80
N LEU A 365 14.58 -6.10 2.76
CA LEU A 365 13.43 -5.20 2.88
C LEU A 365 12.59 -5.54 4.12
N GLY A 366 12.33 -4.52 4.95
CA GLY A 366 11.50 -4.62 6.14
C GLY A 366 10.04 -4.88 5.79
N TYR A 367 9.35 -5.60 6.66
CA TYR A 367 7.90 -5.84 6.59
C TYR A 367 7.32 -5.69 7.98
N GLY A 368 6.18 -5.03 8.15
CA GLY A 368 5.48 -4.98 9.44
C GLY A 368 4.97 -6.33 9.92
N THR A 369 4.71 -6.44 11.21
CA THR A 369 4.09 -7.62 11.86
C THR A 369 2.75 -7.31 12.49
N ASN A 370 1.94 -6.50 11.80
CA ASN A 370 0.66 -6.07 12.35
C ASN A 370 -0.35 -7.20 12.48
N SER A 371 -1.19 -7.11 13.52
CA SER A 371 -2.33 -8.00 13.75
C SER A 371 -3.58 -7.20 14.06
N LYS A 372 -4.74 -7.76 13.69
CA LYS A 372 -6.07 -7.16 13.91
C LYS A 372 -6.91 -8.07 14.78
N LEU A 373 -7.05 -7.74 16.06
CA LEU A 373 -8.03 -8.37 16.94
C LEU A 373 -9.32 -7.55 16.89
N GLN A 374 -10.42 -8.14 16.44
CA GLN A 374 -11.67 -7.42 16.18
C GLN A 374 -12.74 -7.92 17.13
N LEU A 375 -13.44 -7.00 17.81
CA LEU A 375 -14.51 -7.31 18.76
C LEU A 375 -15.77 -6.55 18.37
N GLN A 376 -16.92 -7.23 18.43
CA GLN A 376 -18.21 -6.59 18.21
C GLN A 376 -18.91 -6.23 19.52
N PHE A 377 -19.51 -5.05 19.53
CA PHE A 377 -20.22 -4.47 20.67
C PHE A 377 -21.70 -4.30 20.36
N LYS A 378 -22.55 -4.39 21.38
CA LYS A 378 -24.01 -4.26 21.31
C LYS A 378 -24.46 -2.93 20.70
N THR A 379 -23.72 -1.87 21.00
CA THR A 379 -23.91 -0.52 20.48
C THR A 379 -22.55 0.14 20.20
N ARG A 380 -22.55 1.19 19.37
CA ARG A 380 -21.41 2.11 19.21
C ARG A 380 -21.31 3.09 20.39
N PHE A 381 -21.13 2.55 21.59
CA PHE A 381 -21.26 3.32 22.84
C PHE A 381 -20.21 4.44 22.99
N TRP A 382 -19.05 4.31 22.34
CA TRP A 382 -17.99 5.34 22.27
C TRP A 382 -18.44 6.62 21.55
N ASN A 383 -19.50 6.57 20.73
CA ASN A 383 -20.13 7.76 20.15
C ASN A 383 -20.91 8.60 21.19
N GLY A 384 -21.12 8.06 22.39
CA GLY A 384 -21.73 8.76 23.51
C GLY A 384 -20.71 9.54 24.34
N THR A 385 -21.14 9.99 25.52
CA THR A 385 -20.28 10.64 26.51
C THR A 385 -19.93 9.65 27.62
N GLY A 386 -18.66 9.60 28.00
CA GLY A 386 -18.17 8.81 29.13
C GLY A 386 -17.03 9.53 29.86
N ALA A 387 -16.12 8.75 30.47
CA ALA A 387 -14.92 9.33 31.09
C ALA A 387 -13.97 9.94 30.04
N TRP A 388 -14.02 9.47 28.79
CA TRP A 388 -13.22 9.99 27.69
C TRP A 388 -13.72 11.37 27.24
N PRO A 389 -12.83 12.22 26.67
CA PRO A 389 -13.19 13.57 26.26
C PRO A 389 -14.07 13.57 25.00
N GLY A 390 -15.24 14.22 25.08
CA GLY A 390 -16.09 14.47 23.91
C GLY A 390 -16.76 13.20 23.35
N ILE A 391 -16.88 13.16 22.03
CA ILE A 391 -17.41 12.02 21.28
C ILE A 391 -16.22 11.31 20.62
N SER A 392 -16.08 9.99 20.81
CA SER A 392 -15.05 9.24 20.10
C SER A 392 -15.56 8.75 18.75
N ASP A 393 -14.69 8.70 17.75
CA ASP A 393 -14.92 8.03 16.46
C ASP A 393 -14.51 6.55 16.45
N GLY A 394 -14.09 6.02 17.61
CA GLY A 394 -13.57 4.67 17.75
C GLY A 394 -12.05 4.57 17.67
N ASN A 395 -11.34 5.66 17.32
CA ASN A 395 -9.89 5.68 17.35
C ASN A 395 -9.37 5.85 18.78
N ILE A 396 -8.41 5.01 19.14
CA ILE A 396 -7.62 5.13 20.37
C ILE A 396 -6.15 5.11 20.01
N TYR A 397 -5.34 5.90 20.71
CA TYR A 397 -3.90 5.68 20.80
C TYR A 397 -3.51 5.61 22.28
N THR A 398 -2.75 4.59 22.66
CA THR A 398 -2.37 4.41 24.06
C THR A 398 -1.09 3.62 24.27
N ASP A 399 -0.49 3.79 25.45
CA ASP A 399 0.65 3.06 25.97
C ASP A 399 0.24 1.92 26.94
N ILE A 400 -1.07 1.71 27.19
CA ILE A 400 -1.55 0.71 28.15
C ILE A 400 -1.96 -0.62 27.51
N GLY A 401 -0.97 -1.46 27.22
CA GLY A 401 -1.18 -2.88 26.93
C GLY A 401 -1.80 -3.24 25.58
N PHE A 402 -2.37 -2.27 24.86
CA PHE A 402 -2.63 -2.26 23.42
C PHE A 402 -2.15 -0.94 22.82
N GLN A 403 -2.22 -0.77 21.49
CA GLN A 403 -1.58 0.36 20.81
C GLN A 403 -2.60 1.29 20.13
N ASN A 404 -3.39 0.76 19.20
CA ASN A 404 -4.33 1.56 18.44
C ASN A 404 -5.65 0.82 18.24
N THR A 405 -6.74 1.58 18.13
CA THR A 405 -8.02 1.06 17.66
C THR A 405 -8.61 1.92 16.57
N TRP A 406 -9.62 1.40 15.86
CA TRP A 406 -10.59 2.20 15.10
C TRP A 406 -11.95 1.51 14.98
N GLU A 407 -12.98 2.31 14.65
CA GLU A 407 -14.32 1.79 14.37
C GLU A 407 -14.47 1.38 12.90
N VAL A 408 -14.69 0.08 12.70
CA VAL A 408 -14.79 -0.58 11.38
C VAL A 408 -16.16 -0.36 10.73
N THR A 409 -17.22 -0.17 11.54
CA THR A 409 -18.60 -0.16 11.03
C THR A 409 -19.14 1.24 10.74
N ARG A 410 -18.26 2.25 10.66
CA ARG A 410 -18.62 3.58 10.13
C ARG A 410 -19.25 3.41 8.74
N GLY A 411 -20.42 4.03 8.53
CA GLY A 411 -21.18 3.91 7.27
C GLY A 411 -21.94 2.59 7.08
N GLN A 412 -21.84 1.64 8.00
CA GLN A 412 -22.57 0.37 7.92
C GLN A 412 -23.86 0.41 8.77
N THR A 413 -24.90 -0.30 8.30
CA THR A 413 -26.18 -0.40 8.98
C THR A 413 -26.09 -1.18 10.31
N GLY A 414 -27.14 -1.09 11.12
CA GLY A 414 -27.23 -1.76 12.42
C GLY A 414 -26.74 -0.88 13.57
N THR A 415 -27.09 -1.27 14.80
CA THR A 415 -26.72 -0.53 16.02
C THR A 415 -25.37 -0.98 16.59
N THR A 416 -24.96 -2.21 16.29
CA THR A 416 -23.67 -2.78 16.73
C THR A 416 -22.50 -2.02 16.13
N GLY A 417 -21.36 -2.04 16.82
CA GLY A 417 -20.08 -1.53 16.32
C GLY A 417 -19.01 -2.60 16.40
N ILE A 418 -17.97 -2.47 15.57
CA ILE A 418 -16.80 -3.36 15.61
C ILE A 418 -15.58 -2.49 15.80
N ILE A 419 -14.94 -2.65 16.96
CA ILE A 419 -13.63 -2.09 17.23
C ILE A 419 -12.59 -3.12 16.84
N VAL A 420 -11.61 -2.67 16.06
CA VAL A 420 -10.37 -3.41 15.90
C VAL A 420 -9.33 -2.86 16.85
N ASP A 421 -8.69 -3.74 17.61
CA ASP A 421 -7.39 -3.54 18.22
C ASP A 421 -6.32 -3.88 17.18
N TYR A 422 -5.61 -2.85 16.75
CA TYR A 422 -4.54 -2.92 15.77
C TYR A 422 -3.21 -2.74 16.46
N THR A 423 -2.41 -3.79 16.36
CA THR A 423 -1.10 -3.87 17.01
C THR A 423 -0.03 -4.05 15.96
N GLY A 424 1.13 -3.44 16.18
CA GLY A 424 2.31 -3.51 15.34
C GLY A 424 3.48 -4.14 16.08
N GLY A 425 4.61 -4.27 15.41
CA GLY A 425 5.87 -4.67 16.02
C GLY A 425 5.79 -5.99 16.77
N ASN A 426 6.39 -6.04 17.95
CA ASN A 426 6.43 -7.21 18.81
C ASN A 426 5.04 -7.59 19.34
N ALA A 427 4.17 -6.61 19.62
CA ALA A 427 2.81 -6.86 20.08
C ALA A 427 2.02 -7.62 18.99
N GLY A 428 2.03 -7.10 17.76
CA GLY A 428 1.39 -7.76 16.62
C GLY A 428 2.00 -9.12 16.29
N ALA A 429 3.31 -9.30 16.49
CA ALA A 429 3.99 -10.59 16.27
C ALA A 429 3.70 -11.65 17.36
N SER A 430 3.27 -11.21 18.55
CA SER A 430 3.14 -12.07 19.74
C SER A 430 1.96 -13.03 19.73
N TYR A 431 0.94 -12.74 18.91
CA TYR A 431 -0.22 -13.62 18.73
C TYR A 431 0.18 -15.01 18.22
N GLN A 432 -0.51 -16.04 18.69
CA GLN A 432 -0.28 -17.43 18.29
C GLN A 432 -1.60 -18.17 17.96
N PRO A 433 -2.47 -17.63 17.09
CA PRO A 433 -3.75 -18.27 16.79
C PRO A 433 -3.56 -19.59 16.03
N ASN A 434 -4.60 -20.43 15.97
CA ASN A 434 -4.55 -21.70 15.23
C ASN A 434 -4.42 -21.51 13.70
N GLY A 435 -4.81 -20.33 13.20
CA GLY A 435 -4.63 -19.95 11.80
C GLY A 435 -4.53 -18.43 11.61
N PRO A 436 -4.10 -17.98 10.44
CA PRO A 436 -3.89 -16.55 10.16
C PRO A 436 -5.19 -15.73 10.17
N TYR A 437 -6.35 -16.36 10.00
CA TYR A 437 -7.66 -15.72 10.09
C TYR A 437 -8.53 -16.59 11.00
N SER A 438 -8.53 -16.28 12.30
CA SER A 438 -9.12 -17.14 13.32
C SER A 438 -10.44 -16.55 13.84
N PRO A 439 -11.52 -17.35 13.85
CA PRO A 439 -12.82 -16.91 14.35
C PRO A 439 -12.86 -16.97 15.88
N GLY A 440 -13.92 -16.41 16.47
CA GLY A 440 -14.13 -16.39 17.92
C GLY A 440 -14.39 -17.77 18.54
N SER A 441 -14.54 -18.83 17.75
CA SER A 441 -14.54 -20.20 18.28
C SER A 441 -13.15 -20.69 18.67
N ASP A 442 -12.08 -20.00 18.24
CA ASP A 442 -10.73 -20.26 18.70
C ASP A 442 -10.57 -19.79 20.17
N PRO A 443 -10.23 -20.68 21.12
CA PRO A 443 -10.05 -20.32 22.52
C PRO A 443 -9.00 -19.21 22.75
N LEU A 444 -7.96 -19.14 21.92
CA LEU A 444 -6.94 -18.10 22.04
C LEU A 444 -7.50 -16.74 21.64
N VAL A 445 -8.33 -16.67 20.59
CA VAL A 445 -9.01 -15.42 20.20
C VAL A 445 -9.89 -14.90 21.33
N GLN A 446 -10.62 -15.78 22.01
CA GLN A 446 -11.40 -15.39 23.19
C GLN A 446 -10.51 -14.92 24.34
N GLN A 447 -9.39 -15.59 24.60
CA GLN A 447 -8.43 -15.15 25.62
C GLN A 447 -7.88 -13.75 25.32
N TYR A 448 -7.48 -13.49 24.06
CA TYR A 448 -7.00 -12.18 23.64
C TYR A 448 -8.08 -11.11 23.75
N ALA A 449 -9.31 -11.42 23.33
CA ALA A 449 -10.46 -10.51 23.48
C ALA A 449 -10.72 -10.16 24.95
N GLN A 450 -10.67 -11.13 25.87
CA GLN A 450 -10.82 -10.86 27.30
C GLN A 450 -9.68 -10.02 27.88
N ASN A 451 -8.45 -10.18 27.38
CA ASN A 451 -7.33 -9.34 27.79
C ASN A 451 -7.49 -7.90 27.30
N PHE A 452 -7.82 -7.73 26.02
CA PHE A 452 -8.07 -6.42 25.42
C PHE A 452 -9.22 -5.70 26.12
N LEU A 453 -10.33 -6.37 26.43
CA LEU A 453 -11.45 -5.76 27.16
C LEU A 453 -11.04 -5.22 28.53
N LYS A 454 -10.16 -5.92 29.27
CA LYS A 454 -9.65 -5.43 30.56
C LYS A 454 -8.85 -4.15 30.42
N GLN A 455 -8.04 -4.03 29.37
CA GLN A 455 -7.26 -2.83 29.07
C GLN A 455 -8.18 -1.70 28.57
N LEU A 456 -9.16 -2.04 27.74
CA LEU A 456 -10.13 -1.09 27.19
C LEU A 456 -11.01 -0.46 28.27
N GLU A 457 -11.27 -1.14 29.40
CA GLU A 457 -11.95 -0.54 30.56
C GLU A 457 -11.24 0.69 31.14
N GLU A 458 -9.91 0.79 31.00
CA GLU A 458 -9.15 1.95 31.49
C GLU A 458 -9.35 3.17 30.58
N VAL A 459 -9.52 2.96 29.27
CA VAL A 459 -9.73 4.05 28.29
C VAL A 459 -11.22 4.38 28.13
N TRP A 460 -12.06 3.36 28.03
CA TRP A 460 -13.52 3.45 27.90
C TRP A 460 -14.22 2.60 28.97
N PRO A 461 -14.37 3.12 30.20
CA PRO A 461 -15.08 2.43 31.27
C PRO A 461 -16.49 2.01 30.86
N GLY A 462 -16.83 0.74 31.08
CA GLY A 462 -18.08 0.10 30.67
C GLY A 462 -18.01 -0.70 29.37
N ALA A 463 -16.86 -0.72 28.68
CA ALA A 463 -16.69 -1.42 27.41
C ALA A 463 -17.03 -2.92 27.48
N THR A 464 -16.62 -3.61 28.54
CA THR A 464 -16.86 -5.06 28.73
C THR A 464 -18.34 -5.38 28.78
N ALA A 465 -19.16 -4.52 29.41
CA ALA A 465 -20.61 -4.72 29.45
C ALA A 465 -21.27 -4.58 28.07
N GLN A 466 -20.62 -3.86 27.16
CA GLN A 466 -21.07 -3.64 25.78
C GLN A 466 -20.60 -4.73 24.82
N TYR A 467 -19.59 -5.55 25.16
CA TYR A 467 -19.16 -6.67 24.33
C TYR A 467 -20.30 -7.67 24.10
N ASN A 468 -20.47 -8.13 22.85
CA ASN A 468 -21.54 -9.06 22.50
C ASN A 468 -21.11 -10.54 22.45
N GLY A 469 -19.82 -10.84 22.65
CA GLY A 469 -19.28 -12.20 22.60
C GLY A 469 -18.58 -12.59 21.30
N THR A 470 -18.69 -11.78 20.25
CA THR A 470 -18.07 -12.05 18.95
C THR A 470 -16.71 -11.37 18.83
N ALA A 471 -15.68 -12.17 18.54
CA ALA A 471 -14.35 -11.68 18.20
C ALA A 471 -13.75 -12.46 17.02
N THR A 472 -12.79 -11.85 16.32
CA THR A 472 -11.95 -12.51 15.32
C THR A 472 -10.52 -11.98 15.41
N LEU A 473 -9.55 -12.73 14.89
CA LEU A 473 -8.14 -12.32 14.86
C LEU A 473 -7.54 -12.56 13.49
N SER A 474 -6.97 -11.51 12.89
CA SER A 474 -6.07 -11.61 11.75
C SER A 474 -4.62 -11.56 12.21
N TYR A 475 -3.82 -12.56 11.78
CA TYR A 475 -2.38 -12.67 12.02
C TYR A 475 -1.63 -12.90 10.69
N PRO A 476 -1.50 -11.86 9.83
CA PRO A 476 -0.84 -11.96 8.52
C PRO A 476 0.61 -12.44 8.58
N THR A 477 1.32 -12.16 9.68
CA THR A 477 2.70 -12.63 9.88
C THR A 477 2.81 -14.16 9.86
N GLY A 478 1.78 -14.87 10.34
CA GLY A 478 1.71 -16.33 10.31
C GLY A 478 1.18 -16.92 9.00
N ASP A 479 0.69 -16.11 8.05
CA ASP A 479 0.23 -16.61 6.76
C ASP A 479 1.46 -16.92 5.87
N PRO A 480 1.66 -18.18 5.41
CA PRO A 480 2.82 -18.56 4.58
C PRO A 480 2.83 -17.89 3.19
N ASN A 481 1.74 -17.21 2.81
CA ASN A 481 1.63 -16.45 1.57
C ASN A 481 1.82 -14.93 1.77
N LEU A 482 1.98 -14.46 3.01
CA LEU A 482 2.20 -13.04 3.33
C LEU A 482 3.50 -12.82 4.12
N LEU A 483 3.73 -13.60 5.20
CA LEU A 483 4.91 -13.53 6.06
C LEU A 483 5.24 -12.10 6.55
N GLY A 484 4.19 -11.33 6.83
CA GLY A 484 4.26 -9.93 7.20
C GLY A 484 3.01 -9.18 6.72
N SER A 485 2.86 -7.95 7.20
CA SER A 485 1.70 -7.12 6.87
C SER A 485 2.01 -6.30 5.62
N TYR A 486 2.80 -5.24 5.70
CA TYR A 486 3.28 -4.60 4.49
C TYR A 486 4.70 -4.06 4.62
N ALA A 487 5.31 -3.72 3.49
CA ALA A 487 6.69 -3.29 3.45
C ALA A 487 6.90 -1.99 4.25
N CYS A 488 8.06 -1.90 4.89
CA CYS A 488 8.47 -0.71 5.62
C CYS A 488 9.99 -0.54 5.51
N TRP A 489 10.45 0.71 5.59
CA TRP A 489 11.87 1.03 5.55
C TRP A 489 12.50 0.94 6.93
N LEU A 490 13.49 0.05 7.08
CA LEU A 490 14.35 0.01 8.26
C LEU A 490 15.49 1.04 8.13
N VAL A 491 16.17 1.32 9.25
CA VAL A 491 17.32 2.22 9.27
C VAL A 491 18.33 1.88 8.16
N GLY A 492 18.69 2.88 7.37
CA GLY A 492 19.65 2.80 6.26
C GLY A 492 19.10 2.24 4.94
N GLN A 493 17.84 1.75 4.92
CA GLN A 493 17.33 1.06 3.73
C GLN A 493 16.91 2.01 2.60
N TYR A 494 16.53 3.27 2.90
CA TYR A 494 16.21 4.22 1.84
C TYR A 494 17.42 4.45 0.93
N THR A 495 18.57 4.73 1.52
CA THR A 495 19.82 5.00 0.80
C THR A 495 20.52 3.73 0.31
N LEU A 496 20.18 2.56 0.86
CA LEU A 496 20.73 1.28 0.41
C LEU A 496 20.06 0.75 -0.86
N PHE A 497 18.72 0.70 -0.93
CA PHE A 497 18.03 0.11 -2.07
C PHE A 497 16.62 0.66 -2.40
N SER A 498 16.11 1.69 -1.71
CA SER A 498 14.77 2.21 -2.00
C SER A 498 14.59 2.71 -3.43
N GLY A 499 13.55 2.19 -4.09
CA GLY A 499 13.25 2.38 -5.50
C GLY A 499 13.83 1.31 -6.42
N TYR A 500 14.69 0.42 -5.91
CA TYR A 500 15.25 -0.68 -6.68
C TYR A 500 14.35 -1.92 -6.72
N GLU A 501 13.38 -2.03 -5.82
CA GLU A 501 12.44 -3.17 -5.71
C GLU A 501 11.65 -3.34 -6.99
N LYS A 502 11.24 -2.24 -7.62
CA LYS A 502 10.47 -2.22 -8.87
C LYS A 502 11.31 -2.47 -10.14
N VAL A 503 12.64 -2.36 -10.05
CA VAL A 503 13.54 -2.49 -11.21
C VAL A 503 13.49 -3.92 -11.74
N ARG A 504 13.11 -4.07 -13.01
CA ARG A 504 13.05 -5.36 -13.71
C ARG A 504 14.42 -6.01 -13.84
N GLN A 505 14.44 -7.34 -13.94
CA GLN A 505 15.64 -8.15 -14.11
C GLN A 505 15.50 -8.95 -15.42
N GLY A 506 16.05 -8.42 -16.50
CA GLY A 506 15.75 -8.92 -17.85
C GLY A 506 14.26 -8.80 -18.19
N LYS A 507 13.64 -9.92 -18.52
CA LYS A 507 12.20 -10.07 -18.84
C LYS A 507 11.37 -10.53 -17.60
N ILE A 508 11.95 -10.45 -16.39
CA ILE A 508 11.24 -10.59 -15.10
C ILE A 508 10.92 -9.20 -14.55
N HIS A 509 9.63 -8.92 -14.37
CA HIS A 509 9.09 -7.66 -13.89
C HIS A 509 8.62 -7.80 -12.44
N PHE A 510 8.63 -6.71 -11.67
CA PHE A 510 8.24 -6.71 -10.27
C PHE A 510 7.06 -5.76 -10.05
N GLY A 511 6.04 -6.22 -9.35
CA GLY A 511 4.95 -5.40 -8.87
C GLY A 511 4.60 -5.75 -7.42
N GLY A 512 3.60 -5.05 -6.90
CA GLY A 512 3.17 -5.16 -5.50
C GLY A 512 3.41 -3.85 -4.78
N GLU A 513 2.76 -3.65 -3.63
CA GLU A 513 2.83 -2.38 -2.89
C GLU A 513 4.26 -2.01 -2.50
N HIS A 514 5.10 -3.00 -2.21
CA HIS A 514 6.51 -2.81 -1.85
C HIS A 514 7.35 -2.18 -2.97
N CYS A 515 6.86 -2.18 -4.21
CA CYS A 515 7.52 -1.53 -5.35
C CYS A 515 7.10 -0.06 -5.52
N SER A 516 6.06 0.39 -4.81
CA SER A 516 5.54 1.75 -4.91
C SER A 516 6.41 2.71 -4.11
N ILE A 517 6.69 3.88 -4.67
CA ILE A 517 7.34 4.96 -3.94
C ILE A 517 6.31 5.78 -3.15
N ASN A 518 5.16 6.08 -3.78
CA ASN A 518 4.20 7.03 -3.24
C ASN A 518 3.19 6.39 -2.28
N PHE A 519 2.95 5.09 -2.42
CA PHE A 519 1.89 4.37 -1.72
C PHE A 519 2.36 2.98 -1.27
N GLN A 520 3.63 2.86 -0.86
CA GLN A 520 4.12 1.65 -0.19
C GLN A 520 3.24 1.36 1.03
N GLY A 521 2.86 0.11 1.25
CA GLY A 521 1.91 -0.25 2.30
C GLY A 521 0.46 -0.38 1.83
N PHE A 522 0.06 0.38 0.82
CA PHE A 522 -1.35 0.54 0.46
C PHE A 522 -1.83 -0.37 -0.68
N MET A 523 -3.14 -0.59 -0.73
CA MET A 523 -3.82 -1.21 -1.87
C MET A 523 -3.56 -0.44 -3.17
N GLU A 524 -3.49 0.89 -3.09
CA GLU A 524 -3.15 1.79 -4.21
C GLU A 524 -1.80 1.46 -4.82
N GLY A 525 -0.74 1.40 -4.01
CA GLY A 525 0.59 1.04 -4.48
C GLY A 525 0.62 -0.34 -5.13
N GLY A 526 -0.14 -1.30 -4.56
CA GLY A 526 -0.32 -2.61 -5.18
C GLY A 526 -0.91 -2.53 -6.58
N ALA A 527 -2.04 -1.83 -6.73
CA ALA A 527 -2.74 -1.68 -8.00
C ALA A 527 -1.90 -0.92 -9.04
N GLU A 528 -1.31 0.22 -8.66
CA GLU A 528 -0.46 1.04 -9.53
C GLU A 528 0.75 0.27 -10.04
N GLU A 529 1.48 -0.40 -9.16
CA GLU A 529 2.70 -1.13 -9.52
C GLU A 529 2.40 -2.38 -10.36
N GLY A 530 1.21 -2.96 -10.22
CA GLY A 530 0.72 -4.01 -11.10
C GLY A 530 0.57 -3.52 -12.55
N ALA A 531 -0.17 -2.42 -12.73
CA ALA A 531 -0.33 -1.79 -14.04
C ALA A 531 1.00 -1.29 -14.61
N ARG A 532 1.87 -0.72 -13.77
CA ARG A 532 3.22 -0.27 -14.18
C ARG A 532 4.05 -1.42 -14.74
N ALA A 533 4.13 -2.56 -14.03
CA ALA A 533 4.88 -3.73 -14.48
C ALA A 533 4.33 -4.31 -15.79
N ALA A 534 3.01 -4.36 -15.96
CA ALA A 534 2.37 -4.71 -17.23
C ALA A 534 2.75 -3.74 -18.37
N ASN A 535 2.78 -2.44 -18.09
CA ASN A 535 3.17 -1.43 -19.07
C ASN A 535 4.63 -1.51 -19.51
N GLU A 536 5.54 -2.06 -18.69
CA GLU A 536 6.91 -2.35 -19.12
C GLU A 536 6.93 -3.40 -20.25
N ILE A 537 6.10 -4.44 -20.15
CA ILE A 537 5.96 -5.47 -21.20
C ILE A 537 5.35 -4.84 -22.46
N LEU A 538 4.29 -4.03 -22.32
CA LEU A 538 3.66 -3.37 -23.45
C LEU A 538 4.61 -2.38 -24.15
N SER A 539 5.45 -1.68 -23.39
CA SER A 539 6.49 -0.79 -23.93
C SER A 539 7.51 -1.58 -24.75
N ASP A 540 7.97 -2.71 -24.23
CA ASP A 540 8.87 -3.60 -24.96
C ASP A 540 8.27 -4.08 -26.28
N TYR A 541 7.00 -4.52 -26.29
CA TYR A 541 6.31 -4.95 -27.52
C TYR A 541 6.16 -3.81 -28.53
N LYS A 542 5.86 -2.59 -28.07
CA LYS A 542 5.83 -1.40 -28.95
C LYS A 542 7.21 -1.09 -29.55
N ASN A 543 8.28 -1.40 -28.83
CA ASN A 543 9.66 -1.22 -29.28
C ASN A 543 10.23 -2.42 -30.04
N GLY A 544 9.39 -3.41 -30.40
CA GLY A 544 9.81 -4.59 -31.16
C GLY A 544 10.55 -5.65 -30.34
N ILE A 545 10.56 -5.55 -29.02
CA ILE A 545 11.17 -6.54 -28.10
C ILE A 545 10.12 -7.60 -27.76
N PHE A 546 9.93 -8.51 -28.70
CA PHE A 546 9.04 -9.68 -28.60
C PHE A 546 9.70 -10.82 -27.79
N PRO A 547 8.92 -11.88 -27.43
CA PRO A 547 9.45 -13.12 -26.86
C PRO A 547 10.77 -13.57 -27.47
#